data_AF-A0A9E5U3W3-F1
#
_entry.id   AF-A0A9E5U3W3-F1
#
_cell.length_a   1.000
_cell.length_b   1.000
_cell.length_c   1.000
_cell.angle_alpha   90.00
_cell.angle_beta   90.00
_cell.angle_gamma   90.00
#
_symmetry.space_group_name_H-M   'P 1'
#
loop_
_entity.id
_entity.type
_entity.pdbx_description
1 polymer ?
#
loop_
_entity_poly.entity_id
_entity_poly.type
_entity_poly.pdbx_seq_one_letter_code
_entity_poly.pdbx_strand_id
1 'polypeptide(L)'
;VLAVTMLVAGWMVLDPPRVRVDPWKERAFMQRLEDQGDVERLAVRYGPRGVVEAFSGARLHDVPFLSGGTAPPPVVRVLVDGHGAGSVLNVTDAAEAAVVDETLMSLPYELLDTTRRVTLLGETDGLHTWLAIRHGAQRIDVVQPDANIVAMLGGPLRDCGGAVLQRPEVRVTVADPRNFIERAGGPF
;
A
#
# COMPACT_ATOMS: atom_id res chain seq x y z
N VAL A 1 27.97 -42.45 4.47
CA VAL A 1 26.71 -41.97 3.86
C VAL A 1 25.55 -42.11 4.84
N LEU A 2 25.18 -43.32 5.28
CA LEU A 2 24.02 -43.55 6.18
C LEU A 2 24.04 -42.73 7.50
N ALA A 3 25.20 -42.66 8.16
CA ALA A 3 25.34 -41.90 9.41
C ALA A 3 25.13 -40.39 9.23
N VAL A 4 25.63 -39.83 8.12
CA VAL A 4 25.44 -38.42 7.77
C VAL A 4 23.97 -38.15 7.46
N THR A 5 23.31 -39.05 6.73
CA THR A 5 21.87 -38.95 6.45
C THR A 5 21.02 -38.99 7.73
N MET A 6 21.33 -39.89 8.67
CA MET A 6 20.62 -39.96 9.95
C MET A 6 20.84 -38.70 10.80
N LEU A 7 22.04 -38.13 10.76
CA LEU A 7 22.35 -36.90 11.49
C LEU A 7 21.62 -35.68 10.90
N VAL A 8 21.57 -35.55 9.57
CA VAL A 8 20.80 -34.50 8.89
C VAL A 8 19.31 -34.67 9.13
N ALA A 9 18.77 -35.89 9.06
CA ALA A 9 17.36 -36.17 9.35
C ALA A 9 17.03 -35.86 10.81
N GLY A 10 17.88 -36.25 11.76
CA GLY A 10 17.72 -35.89 13.17
C GLY A 10 17.73 -34.38 13.40
N TRP A 11 18.63 -33.66 12.73
CA TRP A 11 18.68 -32.20 12.80
C TRP A 11 17.42 -31.55 12.20
N MET A 12 16.93 -32.03 11.06
CA MET A 12 15.67 -31.54 10.46
C MET A 12 14.43 -31.82 11.31
N VAL A 13 14.44 -32.85 12.15
CA VAL A 13 13.35 -33.10 13.12
C VAL A 13 13.43 -32.11 14.29
N LEU A 14 14.63 -31.73 14.73
CA LEU A 14 14.85 -30.83 15.87
C LEU A 14 14.70 -29.36 15.50
N ASP A 15 15.21 -28.93 14.34
CA ASP A 15 15.06 -27.59 13.78
C ASP A 15 14.52 -27.71 12.35
N PRO A 16 13.20 -27.96 12.19
CA PRO A 16 12.61 -28.06 10.87
C PRO A 16 12.86 -26.76 10.11
N PRO A 17 13.26 -26.82 8.83
CA PRO A 17 13.48 -25.62 8.04
C PRO A 17 12.19 -24.81 8.00
N ARG A 18 12.25 -23.58 8.51
CA ARG A 18 11.15 -22.61 8.48
C ARG A 18 11.59 -21.42 7.65
N VAL A 19 10.66 -20.90 6.86
CA VAL A 19 10.85 -19.57 6.25
C VAL A 19 10.79 -18.56 7.39
N ARG A 20 11.94 -17.97 7.72
CA ARG A 20 12.04 -16.91 8.72
C ARG A 20 12.01 -15.57 7.99
N VAL A 21 11.20 -14.64 8.48
CA VAL A 21 11.22 -13.26 7.99
C VAL A 21 12.57 -12.67 8.40
N ASP A 22 13.22 -11.98 7.48
CA ASP A 22 14.45 -11.25 7.79
C ASP A 22 14.17 -10.22 8.91
N PRO A 23 14.95 -10.19 10.00
CA PRO A 23 14.73 -9.27 11.13
C PRO A 23 14.72 -7.79 10.78
N TRP A 24 15.30 -7.42 9.64
CA TRP A 24 15.41 -6.04 9.15
C TRP A 24 14.27 -5.67 8.20
N LYS A 25 13.42 -6.62 7.80
CA LYS A 25 12.20 -6.31 7.05
C LYS A 25 11.15 -5.66 7.96
N GLU A 26 10.39 -4.74 7.39
CA GLU A 26 9.28 -4.09 8.09
C GLU A 26 8.26 -5.11 8.61
N ARG A 27 8.04 -6.22 7.89
CA ARG A 27 7.19 -7.32 8.38
C ARG A 27 7.64 -7.87 9.74
N ALA A 28 8.94 -8.01 10.00
CA ALA A 28 9.41 -8.49 11.29
C ALA A 28 9.10 -7.47 12.40
N PHE A 29 9.14 -6.19 12.09
CA PHE A 29 8.70 -5.14 13.01
C PHE A 29 7.19 -5.19 13.26
N MET A 30 6.37 -5.32 12.21
CA MET A 30 4.91 -5.46 12.34
C MET A 30 4.51 -6.71 13.12
N GLN A 31 5.19 -7.85 12.91
CA GLN A 31 4.96 -9.07 13.68
C GLN A 31 5.24 -8.88 15.17
N ARG A 32 6.33 -8.18 15.53
CA ARG A 32 6.59 -7.86 16.95
C ARG A 32 5.51 -6.99 17.57
N LEU A 33 4.98 -6.01 16.81
CA LEU A 33 3.87 -5.18 17.29
C LEU A 33 2.57 -5.98 17.39
N GLU A 34 2.32 -6.92 16.47
CA GLU A 34 1.16 -7.82 16.49
C GLU A 34 1.23 -8.72 17.73
N ASP A 35 2.40 -9.32 18.01
CA ASP A 35 2.66 -10.15 19.20
C ASP A 35 2.51 -9.35 20.51
N GLN A 36 2.76 -8.04 20.49
CA GLN A 36 2.57 -7.13 21.61
C GLN A 36 1.11 -6.65 21.78
N GLY A 37 0.24 -6.92 20.80
CA GLY A 37 -1.14 -6.42 20.76
C GLY A 37 -1.26 -4.94 20.41
N ASP A 38 -0.20 -4.32 19.89
CA ASP A 38 -0.18 -2.89 19.51
C ASP A 38 -0.73 -2.65 18.09
N VAL A 39 -0.69 -3.68 17.23
CA VAL A 39 -1.28 -3.66 15.88
C VAL A 39 -2.06 -4.94 15.63
N GLU A 40 -3.03 -4.86 14.73
CA GLU A 40 -3.82 -5.99 14.24
C GLU A 40 -3.55 -6.19 12.75
N ARG A 41 -3.32 -7.43 12.33
CA ARG A 41 -3.28 -7.76 10.89
C ARG A 41 -4.70 -7.91 10.36
N LEU A 42 -5.14 -6.92 9.59
CA LEU A 42 -6.48 -6.90 8.99
C LEU A 42 -6.66 -7.98 7.91
N ALA A 43 -5.65 -8.21 7.08
CA ALA A 43 -5.73 -9.17 5.99
C ALA A 43 -4.36 -9.57 5.44
N VAL A 44 -4.35 -10.72 4.75
CA VAL A 44 -3.22 -11.21 3.95
C VAL A 44 -3.73 -11.76 2.62
N ARG A 45 -3.01 -11.49 1.54
CA ARG A 45 -3.29 -12.04 0.21
C ARG A 45 -2.00 -12.56 -0.44
N TYR A 46 -2.06 -13.79 -0.92
CA TYR A 46 -0.96 -14.44 -1.63
C TYR A 46 -1.22 -14.35 -3.13
N GLY A 47 -0.19 -14.08 -3.93
CA GLY A 47 -0.32 -14.06 -5.37
C GLY A 47 1.00 -14.23 -6.10
N PRO A 48 0.95 -14.28 -7.45
CA PRO A 48 2.14 -14.48 -8.28
C PRO A 48 3.11 -13.29 -8.24
N ARG A 49 2.69 -12.15 -7.68
CA ARG A 49 3.49 -10.92 -7.56
C ARG A 49 4.03 -10.66 -6.16
N GLY A 50 3.69 -11.52 -5.20
CA GLY A 50 4.14 -11.41 -3.82
C GLY A 50 3.02 -11.67 -2.81
N VAL A 51 3.34 -11.38 -1.55
CA VAL A 51 2.42 -11.42 -0.42
C VAL A 51 2.06 -9.99 -0.01
N VAL A 52 0.77 -9.66 -0.07
CA VAL A 52 0.24 -8.37 0.38
C VAL A 52 -0.35 -8.54 1.77
N GLU A 53 0.12 -7.76 2.73
CA GLU A 53 -0.35 -7.77 4.12
C GLU A 53 -0.81 -6.37 4.52
N ALA A 54 -1.83 -6.28 5.38
CA ALA A 54 -2.32 -5.01 5.90
C ALA A 54 -2.42 -5.04 7.42
N PHE A 55 -1.93 -3.99 8.07
CA PHE A 55 -1.89 -3.86 9.53
C PHE A 55 -2.50 -2.53 9.98
N SER A 56 -3.32 -2.56 11.02
CA SER A 56 -3.90 -1.38 11.66
C SER A 56 -3.41 -1.25 13.09
N GLY A 57 -3.36 -0.03 13.62
CA GLY A 57 -3.04 0.20 15.02
C GLY A 57 -2.92 1.67 15.33
N ALA A 58 -3.19 2.07 16.58
CA ALA A 58 -3.16 3.48 16.98
C ALA A 58 -1.76 4.12 16.85
N ARG A 59 -0.70 3.31 16.83
CA ARG A 59 0.68 3.75 16.68
C ARG A 59 1.14 3.89 15.23
N LEU A 60 0.28 3.57 14.26
CA LEU A 60 0.61 3.68 12.84
C LEU A 60 0.12 5.03 12.33
N HIS A 61 1.05 5.95 12.12
CA HIS A 61 0.77 7.33 11.70
C HIS A 61 1.94 7.86 10.86
N ASP A 62 2.13 7.27 9.69
CA ASP A 62 3.19 7.66 8.77
C ASP A 62 2.58 8.02 7.41
N VAL A 63 2.60 9.31 7.10
CA VAL A 63 2.21 9.86 5.79
C VAL A 63 3.50 10.36 5.15
N PRO A 64 3.96 9.73 4.06
CA PRO A 64 5.21 10.13 3.41
C PRO A 64 5.22 11.61 3.04
N PHE A 65 6.36 12.26 3.25
CA PHE A 65 6.59 13.67 2.89
C PHE A 65 5.66 14.71 3.53
N LEU A 66 4.96 14.37 4.61
CA LEU A 66 4.15 15.31 5.37
C LEU A 66 5.01 16.43 5.99
N SER A 67 4.51 17.67 5.93
CA SER A 67 5.14 18.82 6.56
C SER A 67 5.32 18.60 8.07
N GLY A 68 6.43 19.08 8.64
CA GLY A 68 6.72 18.91 10.08
C GLY A 68 5.77 19.67 11.03
N GLY A 69 4.91 20.55 10.49
CA GLY A 69 3.91 21.30 11.27
C GLY A 69 2.59 20.55 11.45
N THR A 70 2.38 19.46 10.71
CA THR A 70 1.11 18.72 10.67
C THR A 70 1.27 17.37 11.34
N ALA A 71 0.42 17.08 12.32
CA ALA A 71 0.42 15.78 12.98
C ALA A 71 -0.08 14.69 12.01
N PRO A 72 0.67 13.60 11.81
CA PRO A 72 0.25 12.55 10.90
C PRO A 72 -1.00 11.84 11.45
N PRO A 73 -2.05 11.65 10.64
CA PRO A 73 -3.24 10.92 11.05
C PRO A 73 -2.96 9.42 11.15
N PRO A 74 -3.86 8.65 11.80
CA PRO A 74 -3.81 7.20 11.79
C PRO A 74 -3.89 6.62 10.38
N VAL A 75 -3.10 5.58 10.11
CA VAL A 75 -3.06 4.88 8.82
C VAL A 75 -3.14 3.36 8.99
N VAL A 76 -3.59 2.68 7.94
CA VAL A 76 -3.37 1.25 7.77
C VAL A 76 -2.11 1.04 6.94
N ARG A 77 -1.16 0.26 7.47
CA ARG A 77 0.11 -0.05 6.78
C ARG A 77 -0.08 -1.22 5.85
N VAL A 78 0.25 -1.02 4.57
CA VAL A 78 0.26 -2.06 3.54
C VAL A 78 1.70 -2.48 3.29
N LEU A 79 1.96 -3.78 3.33
CA LEU A 79 3.25 -4.38 3.05
C LEU A 79 3.16 -5.28 1.82
N VAL A 80 4.24 -5.30 1.02
CA VAL A 80 4.45 -6.25 -0.09
C VAL A 80 5.76 -6.98 0.12
N ASP A 81 5.72 -8.31 0.19
CA ASP A 81 6.87 -9.19 0.48
C ASP A 81 7.66 -8.78 1.74
N GLY A 82 6.93 -8.18 2.67
CA GLY A 82 7.40 -7.69 3.95
C GLY A 82 8.12 -6.33 3.95
N HIS A 83 8.02 -5.57 2.87
CA HIS A 83 8.44 -4.16 2.80
C HIS A 83 7.21 -3.25 2.85
N GLY A 84 7.33 -2.08 3.48
CA GLY A 84 6.30 -1.04 3.41
C GLY A 84 6.04 -0.66 1.96
N ALA A 85 4.77 -0.77 1.57
CA ALA A 85 4.29 -0.48 0.22
C ALA A 85 3.39 0.75 0.18
N GLY A 86 2.72 1.09 1.29
CA GLY A 86 1.90 2.29 1.37
C GLY A 86 1.20 2.46 2.72
N SER A 87 0.63 3.65 2.92
CA SER A 87 -0.09 4.06 4.12
C SER A 87 -1.51 4.52 3.75
N VAL A 88 -2.50 3.64 3.97
CA VAL A 88 -3.90 3.96 3.65
C VAL A 88 -4.42 4.91 4.72
N LEU A 89 -4.72 6.13 4.31
CA LEU A 89 -5.38 7.13 5.15
C LEU A 89 -6.80 6.68 5.45
N ASN A 90 -7.15 6.56 6.73
CA ASN A 90 -8.50 6.23 7.15
C ASN A 90 -9.43 7.44 7.06
N VAL A 91 -9.77 7.82 5.84
CA VAL A 91 -10.61 8.98 5.49
C VAL A 91 -11.69 8.56 4.49
N THR A 92 -12.85 9.19 4.58
CA THR A 92 -14.04 8.83 3.79
C THR A 92 -14.34 9.80 2.67
N ASP A 93 -13.91 11.05 2.81
CA ASP A 93 -14.13 12.10 1.82
C ASP A 93 -12.90 12.98 1.59
N ALA A 94 -13.02 13.84 0.57
CA ALA A 94 -11.94 14.72 0.17
C ALA A 94 -11.58 15.72 1.28
N ALA A 95 -12.54 16.19 2.08
CA ALA A 95 -12.28 17.17 3.14
C ALA A 95 -11.45 16.55 4.27
N GLU A 96 -11.77 15.32 4.68
CA GLU A 96 -10.99 14.56 5.67
C GLU A 96 -9.56 14.26 5.18
N ALA A 97 -9.37 14.12 3.87
CA ALA A 97 -8.05 13.91 3.27
C ALA A 97 -7.16 15.17 3.22
N ALA A 98 -7.50 16.28 3.88
CA ALA A 98 -6.76 17.55 3.79
C ALA A 98 -5.27 17.49 4.11
N VAL A 99 -4.85 16.51 4.91
CA VAL A 99 -3.44 16.27 5.22
C VAL A 99 -2.57 16.03 3.98
N VAL A 100 -3.14 15.52 2.87
CA VAL A 100 -2.32 15.21 1.67
C VAL A 100 -1.80 16.45 0.97
N ASP A 101 -2.47 17.60 1.13
CA ASP A 101 -2.04 18.89 0.56
C ASP A 101 -0.78 19.42 1.25
N GLU A 102 -0.58 19.03 2.51
CA GLU A 102 0.58 19.38 3.34
C GLU A 102 1.79 18.49 3.03
N THR A 103 1.69 17.59 2.05
CA THR A 103 2.80 16.72 1.65
C THR A 103 3.57 17.34 0.50
N LEU A 104 4.89 17.07 0.38
CA LEU A 104 5.63 17.49 -0.82
C LEU A 104 5.11 16.86 -2.12
N MET A 105 4.24 15.84 -2.03
CA MET A 105 3.63 15.21 -3.19
C MET A 105 2.58 16.10 -3.85
N SER A 106 2.06 17.14 -3.18
CA SER A 106 1.13 18.13 -3.76
C SER A 106 1.80 19.05 -4.79
N LEU A 107 3.14 19.21 -4.70
CA LEU A 107 3.90 20.15 -5.52
C LEU A 107 3.61 20.08 -7.03
N PRO A 108 3.55 18.90 -7.70
CA PRO A 108 3.23 18.83 -9.12
C PRO A 108 1.85 19.43 -9.44
N TYR A 109 0.88 19.31 -8.55
CA TYR A 109 -0.47 19.85 -8.75
C TYR A 109 -0.51 21.37 -8.56
N GLU A 110 0.32 21.91 -7.68
CA GLU A 110 0.45 23.37 -7.47
C GLU A 110 1.19 24.07 -8.61
N LEU A 111 2.11 23.37 -9.26
CA LEU A 111 2.91 23.90 -10.38
C LEU A 111 2.18 23.83 -11.73
N LEU A 112 1.13 23.02 -11.84
CA LEU A 112 0.38 22.82 -13.09
C LEU A 112 -0.88 23.69 -13.11
N ASP A 113 -1.04 24.51 -14.15
CA ASP A 113 -2.19 25.40 -14.31
C ASP A 113 -3.54 24.64 -14.37
N THR A 114 -3.55 23.41 -14.90
CA THR A 114 -4.73 22.54 -14.89
C THR A 114 -4.34 21.07 -14.77
N THR A 115 -4.90 20.36 -13.78
CA THR A 115 -4.76 18.91 -13.65
C THR A 115 -6.13 18.25 -13.86
N ARG A 116 -6.55 18.07 -15.12
CA ARG A 116 -7.86 17.46 -15.43
C ARG A 116 -7.82 15.94 -15.47
N ARG A 117 -6.69 15.38 -15.87
CA ARG A 117 -6.45 13.94 -15.91
C ARG A 117 -5.23 13.66 -15.06
N VAL A 118 -5.22 12.49 -14.42
CA VAL A 118 -4.08 11.98 -13.66
C VAL A 118 -3.98 10.50 -13.94
N THR A 119 -2.76 9.99 -14.09
CA THR A 119 -2.49 8.55 -14.14
C THR A 119 -1.54 8.15 -13.03
N LEU A 120 -2.02 7.29 -12.14
CA LEU A 120 -1.29 6.79 -10.99
C LEU A 120 -0.78 5.39 -11.30
N LEU A 121 0.54 5.21 -11.28
CA LEU A 121 1.21 3.98 -11.66
C LEU A 121 1.67 3.24 -10.40
N GLY A 122 1.11 2.05 -10.19
CA GLY A 122 1.48 1.20 -9.06
C GLY A 122 0.91 1.66 -7.71
N GLU A 123 -0.19 2.43 -7.70
CA GLU A 123 -0.84 2.92 -6.47
C GLU A 123 -1.17 1.78 -5.49
N THR A 124 -0.78 1.95 -4.23
CA THR A 124 -0.86 0.91 -3.19
C THR A 124 -1.74 1.27 -2.01
N ASP A 125 -2.03 2.55 -1.79
CA ASP A 125 -2.66 3.03 -0.56
C ASP A 125 -3.80 4.04 -0.73
N GLY A 126 -3.98 4.60 -1.93
CA GLY A 126 -5.04 5.56 -2.22
C GLY A 126 -4.69 7.00 -1.83
N LEU A 127 -3.52 7.25 -1.26
CA LEU A 127 -3.07 8.58 -0.85
C LEU A 127 -2.94 9.50 -2.08
N HIS A 128 -2.31 9.03 -3.16
CA HIS A 128 -2.18 9.85 -4.37
C HIS A 128 -3.52 9.99 -5.10
N THR A 129 -4.44 9.05 -4.91
CA THR A 129 -5.80 9.18 -5.42
C THR A 129 -6.54 10.32 -4.71
N TRP A 130 -6.43 10.43 -3.39
CA TRP A 130 -6.99 11.55 -2.63
C TRP A 130 -6.35 12.87 -3.02
N LEU A 131 -5.04 12.90 -3.19
CA LEU A 131 -4.31 14.08 -3.64
C LEU A 131 -4.84 14.55 -4.99
N ALA A 132 -4.97 13.67 -5.98
CA ALA A 132 -5.53 14.00 -7.29
C ALA A 132 -6.96 14.56 -7.19
N ILE A 133 -7.81 13.96 -6.35
CA ILE A 133 -9.19 14.43 -6.12
C ILE A 133 -9.18 15.84 -5.53
N ARG A 134 -8.36 16.10 -4.51
CA ARG A 134 -8.29 17.39 -3.84
C ARG A 134 -7.77 18.51 -4.72
N HIS A 135 -6.89 18.18 -5.67
CA HIS A 135 -6.41 19.11 -6.69
C HIS A 135 -7.28 19.15 -7.97
N GLY A 136 -8.50 18.61 -7.92
CA GLY A 136 -9.52 18.83 -8.95
C GLY A 136 -9.40 17.94 -10.19
N ALA A 137 -8.72 16.79 -10.09
CA ALA A 137 -8.69 15.81 -11.17
C ALA A 137 -10.11 15.33 -11.53
N GLN A 138 -10.48 15.44 -12.81
CA GLN A 138 -11.78 15.02 -13.33
C GLN A 138 -11.77 13.54 -13.73
N ARG A 139 -10.59 12.99 -13.99
CA ARG A 139 -10.37 11.58 -14.32
C ARG A 139 -9.04 11.10 -13.77
N ILE A 140 -9.09 9.99 -13.04
CA ILE A 140 -7.92 9.36 -12.42
C ILE A 140 -7.84 7.92 -12.93
N ASP A 141 -6.83 7.60 -13.73
CA ASP A 141 -6.54 6.23 -14.15
C ASP A 141 -5.53 5.62 -13.14
N VAL A 142 -5.98 4.66 -12.32
CA VAL A 142 -5.12 3.91 -11.38
C VAL A 142 -4.67 2.62 -12.05
N VAL A 143 -3.38 2.45 -12.30
CA VAL A 143 -2.80 1.31 -13.00
C VAL A 143 -1.97 0.48 -12.03
N GLN A 144 -2.52 -0.64 -11.55
CA GLN A 144 -1.87 -1.46 -10.54
C GLN A 144 -1.67 -2.89 -11.07
N PRO A 145 -0.42 -3.34 -11.30
CA PRO A 145 -0.15 -4.68 -11.83
C PRO A 145 -0.50 -5.81 -10.86
N ASP A 146 -0.55 -5.56 -9.54
CA ASP A 146 -0.93 -6.57 -8.56
C ASP A 146 -2.42 -6.51 -8.20
N ALA A 147 -3.19 -7.48 -8.72
CA ALA A 147 -4.60 -7.64 -8.42
C ALA A 147 -4.88 -7.82 -6.91
N ASN A 148 -3.92 -8.32 -6.13
CA ASN A 148 -4.09 -8.46 -4.69
C ASN A 148 -4.11 -7.10 -3.99
N ILE A 149 -3.39 -6.09 -4.48
CA ILE A 149 -3.44 -4.73 -3.93
C ILE A 149 -4.82 -4.12 -4.20
N VAL A 150 -5.33 -4.25 -5.43
CA VAL A 150 -6.68 -3.77 -5.77
C VAL A 150 -7.75 -4.48 -4.94
N ALA A 151 -7.65 -5.80 -4.78
CA ALA A 151 -8.57 -6.59 -3.95
C ALA A 151 -8.41 -6.34 -2.44
N MET A 152 -7.25 -5.87 -1.99
CA MET A 152 -7.00 -5.44 -0.61
C MET A 152 -7.73 -4.12 -0.33
N LEU A 153 -7.52 -3.12 -1.20
CA LEU A 153 -8.13 -1.79 -1.08
C LEU A 153 -9.65 -1.80 -1.29
N GLY A 154 -10.15 -2.55 -2.28
CA GLY A 154 -11.58 -2.65 -2.57
C GLY A 154 -12.36 -3.61 -1.65
N GLY A 155 -11.67 -4.35 -0.78
CA GLY A 155 -12.27 -5.36 0.10
C GLY A 155 -11.93 -5.08 1.56
N PRO A 156 -10.95 -5.79 2.17
CA PRO A 156 -10.61 -5.65 3.58
C PRO A 156 -10.33 -4.21 4.05
N LEU A 157 -9.78 -3.35 3.19
CA LEU A 157 -9.44 -1.97 3.53
C LEU A 157 -10.45 -0.95 2.99
N ARG A 158 -11.58 -1.40 2.43
CA ARG A 158 -12.58 -0.52 1.83
C ARG A 158 -13.04 0.54 2.82
N ASP A 159 -13.42 0.12 4.02
CA ASP A 159 -13.93 0.99 5.06
C ASP A 159 -12.81 1.69 5.86
N CYS A 160 -11.54 1.43 5.53
CA CYS A 160 -10.36 2.06 6.13
C CYS A 160 -9.67 3.05 5.18
N GLY A 161 -10.37 3.55 4.16
CA GLY A 161 -9.86 4.50 3.16
C GLY A 161 -9.71 3.97 1.74
N GLY A 162 -9.76 2.64 1.56
CA GLY A 162 -9.69 2.01 0.23
C GLY A 162 -10.91 2.27 -0.66
N ALA A 163 -12.00 2.79 -0.09
CA ALA A 163 -13.20 3.21 -0.81
C ALA A 163 -12.94 4.26 -1.90
N VAL A 164 -11.84 5.02 -1.79
CA VAL A 164 -11.43 6.03 -2.78
C VAL A 164 -11.32 5.45 -4.19
N LEU A 165 -10.96 4.16 -4.33
CA LEU A 165 -10.85 3.49 -5.63
C LEU A 165 -12.20 3.21 -6.31
N GLN A 166 -13.33 3.37 -5.61
CA GLN A 166 -14.67 3.20 -6.17
C GLN A 166 -15.37 4.54 -6.49
N ARG A 167 -14.66 5.66 -6.35
CA ARG A 167 -15.20 6.97 -6.71
C ARG A 167 -15.43 7.08 -8.23
N PRO A 168 -16.44 7.83 -8.67
CA PRO A 168 -16.84 7.88 -10.08
C PRO A 168 -15.74 8.44 -11.01
N GLU A 169 -14.87 9.30 -10.50
CA GLU A 169 -13.72 9.85 -11.20
C GLU A 169 -12.53 8.88 -11.31
N VAL A 170 -12.54 7.75 -10.60
CA VAL A 170 -11.43 6.78 -10.53
C VAL A 170 -11.70 5.56 -11.39
N ARG A 171 -10.74 5.22 -12.25
CA ARG A 171 -10.74 4.00 -13.06
C ARG A 171 -9.54 3.14 -12.72
N VAL A 172 -9.79 2.01 -12.07
CA VAL A 172 -8.73 1.03 -11.77
C VAL A 172 -8.53 0.08 -12.96
N THR A 173 -7.28 -0.10 -13.37
CA THR A 173 -6.86 -1.04 -14.41
C THR A 173 -5.76 -1.95 -13.85
N VAL A 174 -6.02 -3.26 -13.85
CA VAL A 174 -4.99 -4.25 -13.52
C VAL A 174 -4.14 -4.53 -14.75
N ALA A 175 -3.01 -3.84 -14.86
CA ALA A 175 -2.10 -3.96 -15.98
C ALA A 175 -0.67 -3.57 -15.56
N ASP A 176 0.31 -3.99 -16.37
CA ASP A 176 1.66 -3.47 -16.27
C ASP A 176 1.69 -1.96 -16.60
N PRO A 177 2.26 -1.10 -15.74
CA PRO A 177 2.27 0.36 -15.94
C PRO A 177 2.92 0.81 -17.24
N ARG A 178 4.03 0.17 -17.65
CA ARG A 178 4.74 0.54 -18.87
C ARG A 178 3.90 0.19 -20.09
N ASN A 179 3.38 -1.04 -20.12
CA ASN A 179 2.49 -1.48 -21.20
C ASN A 179 1.25 -0.59 -21.32
N PHE A 180 0.68 -0.17 -20.18
CA PHE A 180 -0.47 0.73 -20.17
C PHE A 180 -0.15 2.07 -20.83
N ILE A 181 0.98 2.70 -20.46
CA ILE A 181 1.39 4.00 -21.03
C ILE A 181 1.61 3.90 -22.54
N GLU A 182 2.35 2.86 -22.98
CA GLU A 182 2.64 2.62 -24.39
C GLU A 182 1.35 2.47 -25.24
N ARG A 183 0.28 1.92 -24.65
CA ARG A 183 -1.02 1.74 -25.33
C ARG A 183 -1.94 2.95 -25.22
N ALA A 184 -1.86 3.70 -24.12
CA ALA A 184 -2.77 4.81 -23.85
C ALA A 184 -2.54 6.01 -24.80
N GLY A 185 -1.30 6.24 -25.24
CA GLY A 185 -0.95 7.13 -26.36
C GLY A 185 -1.40 8.59 -26.24
N GLY A 186 -1.77 9.07 -25.06
CA GLY A 186 -2.36 10.40 -24.84
C GLY A 186 -1.85 11.11 -23.59
N PRO A 187 -2.22 12.38 -23.38
CA PRO A 187 -1.82 13.15 -22.21
C PRO A 187 -2.43 12.54 -20.94
N PHE A 188 -1.64 12.57 -19.88
CA PHE A 188 -1.98 12.07 -18.55
C PHE A 188 -2.22 13.21 -17.59
#